data_AF-A0A351PSE3-F1
#
_entry.id   AF-A0A351PSE3-F1
#
_cell.length_a   1.000
_cell.length_b   1.000
_cell.length_c   1.000
_cell.angle_alpha   90.00
_cell.angle_beta   90.00
_cell.angle_gamma   90.00
#
_symmetry.space_group_name_H-M   'P 1'
#
loop_
_entity.id
_entity.type
_entity.pdbx_description
1 polymer ?
#
loop_
_entity_poly.entity_id
_entity_poly.type
_entity_poly.pdbx_seq_one_letter_code
_entity_poly.pdbx_strand_id
1 'polypeptide(L)'
;TYAAIGVLKDNLSLVSSERINQELTKTLLSQNPGHIKYIEKSGLMPYVCDGLRTDEAVIGLSEVEPDIALRLSIALKTYGGPEPVKAALRKLKYDNKTIKRVVTVVDSYDKDIPTDSVLIKKWMFEKGADAVMDIYKCHMVLRESEELKASYREYERILRDKEPYSLSMLPICGKDLMDMGYPHGKRIGDELLHLLELVMEDKDLCNRDSLMAIARMGMNPNEN
;
A
#
# COMPACT_ATOMS: atom_id res chain seq x y z
N THR A 1 28.95 16.09 -21.75
CA THR A 1 27.76 16.02 -22.62
C THR A 1 27.31 14.58 -22.78
N TYR A 2 26.12 14.32 -23.33
CA TYR A 2 25.53 12.97 -23.50
C TYR A 2 26.50 11.92 -24.06
N ALA A 3 27.35 12.32 -25.01
CA ALA A 3 28.40 11.47 -25.58
C ALA A 3 29.43 10.98 -24.55
N ALA A 4 29.82 11.82 -23.58
CA ALA A 4 30.77 11.44 -22.52
C ALA A 4 30.14 10.45 -21.51
N ILE A 5 28.83 10.53 -21.27
CA ILE A 5 28.12 9.58 -20.40
C ILE A 5 28.12 8.18 -21.04
N GLY A 6 27.88 8.10 -22.35
CA GLY A 6 27.91 6.82 -23.07
C GLY A 6 29.27 6.11 -23.02
N VAL A 7 30.37 6.87 -23.01
CA VAL A 7 31.75 6.33 -22.93
C VAL A 7 32.10 5.88 -21.50
N LEU A 8 31.57 6.55 -20.47
CA LEU A 8 31.93 6.30 -19.08
C LEU A 8 30.91 5.43 -18.32
N LYS A 9 29.84 4.98 -18.98
CA LYS A 9 28.74 4.25 -18.34
C LYS A 9 29.19 3.00 -17.58
N ASP A 10 30.23 2.32 -18.05
CA ASP A 10 30.74 1.10 -17.40
C ASP A 10 31.35 1.39 -16.04
N ASN A 11 31.81 2.63 -15.79
CA ASN A 11 32.28 3.04 -14.48
C ASN A 11 31.15 3.12 -13.44
N LEU A 12 29.87 3.15 -13.85
CA LEU A 12 28.77 3.03 -12.89
C LEU A 12 28.71 1.66 -12.23
N SER A 13 29.31 0.62 -12.83
CA SER A 13 29.46 -0.68 -12.15
C SER A 13 30.31 -0.59 -10.88
N LEU A 14 31.17 0.44 -10.77
CA LEU A 14 31.99 0.73 -9.60
C LEU A 14 31.28 1.60 -8.56
N VAL A 15 30.09 2.12 -8.89
CA VAL A 15 29.31 2.97 -8.00
C VAL A 15 28.40 2.09 -7.14
N SER A 16 28.47 2.29 -5.82
CA SER A 16 27.62 1.59 -4.85
C SER A 16 26.13 1.79 -5.13
N SER A 17 25.32 0.77 -4.86
CA SER A 17 23.86 0.85 -5.00
C SER A 17 23.24 1.95 -4.15
N GLU A 18 23.79 2.25 -2.98
CA GLU A 18 23.35 3.34 -2.10
C GLU A 18 23.52 4.71 -2.76
N ARG A 19 24.63 4.93 -3.48
CA ARG A 19 24.87 6.18 -4.19
C ARG A 19 23.93 6.33 -5.40
N ILE A 20 23.71 5.23 -6.12
CA ILE A 20 22.72 5.17 -7.21
C ILE A 20 21.33 5.51 -6.67
N ASN A 21 20.95 4.90 -5.54
CA ASN A 21 19.69 5.17 -4.85
C ASN A 21 19.51 6.64 -4.48
N GLN A 22 20.55 7.27 -3.88
CA GLN A 22 20.50 8.68 -3.50
C GLN A 22 20.19 9.59 -4.69
N GLU A 23 20.88 9.40 -5.81
CA GLU A 23 20.68 10.24 -7.00
C GLU A 23 19.36 9.93 -7.73
N LEU A 24 18.93 8.67 -7.76
CA LEU A 24 17.63 8.28 -8.29
C LEU A 24 16.49 8.89 -7.45
N THR A 25 16.59 8.82 -6.13
CA THR A 25 15.62 9.41 -5.19
C THR A 25 15.49 10.91 -5.41
N LYS A 26 16.63 11.63 -5.49
CA LYS A 26 16.61 13.08 -5.80
C LYS A 26 15.94 13.38 -7.13
N THR A 27 16.18 12.55 -8.15
CA THR A 27 15.55 12.72 -9.47
C THR A 27 14.04 12.56 -9.37
N LEU A 28 13.56 11.50 -8.72
CA LEU A 28 12.14 11.19 -8.55
C LEU A 28 11.39 12.19 -7.66
N LEU A 29 12.08 12.81 -6.71
CA LEU A 29 11.52 13.84 -5.82
C LEU A 29 11.68 15.27 -6.36
N SER A 30 12.36 15.45 -7.49
CA SER A 30 12.58 16.78 -8.08
C SER A 30 11.28 17.35 -8.65
N GLN A 31 11.30 18.65 -8.96
CA GLN A 31 10.22 19.33 -9.68
C GLN A 31 10.02 18.81 -11.12
N ASN A 32 11.01 18.09 -11.67
CA ASN A 32 10.97 17.54 -13.02
C ASN A 32 11.35 16.05 -13.05
N PRO A 33 10.56 15.17 -12.40
CA PRO A 33 10.90 13.76 -12.30
C PRO A 33 10.87 13.04 -13.65
N GLY A 34 10.17 13.62 -14.63
CA GLY A 34 10.23 13.18 -16.02
C GLY A 34 11.62 13.18 -16.65
N HIS A 35 12.61 13.84 -16.02
CA HIS A 35 14.03 13.73 -16.42
C HIS A 35 14.61 12.32 -16.28
N ILE A 36 13.92 11.41 -15.58
CA ILE A 36 14.30 10.00 -15.53
C ILE A 36 14.43 9.36 -16.93
N LYS A 37 13.71 9.88 -17.94
CA LYS A 37 13.86 9.48 -19.35
C LYS A 37 15.26 9.67 -19.91
N TYR A 38 16.04 10.59 -19.35
CA TYR A 38 17.42 10.80 -19.76
C TYR A 38 18.36 9.69 -19.22
N ILE A 39 17.98 8.99 -18.15
CA ILE A 39 18.71 7.80 -17.69
C ILE A 39 18.54 6.66 -18.71
N GLU A 40 17.33 6.52 -19.26
CA GLU A 40 17.04 5.53 -20.32
C GLU A 40 17.81 5.86 -21.60
N LYS A 41 17.65 7.08 -22.11
CA LYS A 41 18.32 7.53 -23.35
C LYS A 41 19.84 7.49 -23.30
N SER A 42 20.44 7.57 -22.11
CA SER A 42 21.89 7.48 -21.93
C SER A 42 22.41 6.05 -21.80
N GLY A 43 21.54 5.04 -21.81
CA GLY A 43 21.92 3.63 -21.66
C GLY A 43 22.39 3.26 -20.25
N LEU A 44 22.05 4.09 -19.25
CA LEU A 44 22.43 3.88 -17.85
C LEU A 44 21.47 2.95 -17.10
N MET A 45 20.32 2.63 -17.70
CA MET A 45 19.25 1.87 -17.04
C MET A 45 19.70 0.52 -16.47
N PRO A 46 20.53 -0.29 -17.15
CA PRO A 46 21.03 -1.57 -16.59
C PRO A 46 21.83 -1.41 -15.29
N TYR A 47 22.45 -0.26 -15.06
CA TYR A 47 23.25 0.04 -13.88
C TYR A 47 22.41 0.69 -12.77
N VAL A 48 21.28 1.31 -13.10
CA VAL A 48 20.42 2.04 -12.16
C VAL A 48 19.22 1.19 -11.74
N CYS A 49 18.34 0.82 -12.68
CA CYS A 49 17.10 0.10 -12.38
C CYS A 49 16.66 -0.68 -13.62
N ASP A 50 17.14 -1.91 -13.72
CA ASP A 50 16.90 -2.78 -14.88
C ASP A 50 15.39 -3.11 -15.00
N GLY A 51 14.74 -2.63 -16.06
CA GLY A 51 13.29 -2.80 -16.31
C GLY A 51 12.43 -1.53 -16.20
N LEU A 52 13.01 -0.39 -15.85
CA LEU A 52 12.28 0.88 -15.80
C LEU A 52 12.08 1.41 -17.22
N ARG A 53 10.83 1.37 -17.72
CA ARG A 53 10.45 1.97 -19.00
C ARG A 53 9.90 3.38 -18.76
N THR A 54 10.50 4.38 -19.38
CA THR A 54 10.15 5.78 -19.08
C THR A 54 9.08 6.37 -20.01
N ASP A 55 8.68 5.66 -21.07
CA ASP A 55 7.77 6.22 -22.09
C ASP A 55 6.35 6.52 -21.58
N GLU A 56 5.76 5.66 -20.72
CA GLU A 56 4.41 5.88 -20.14
C GLU A 56 4.44 6.44 -18.70
N ALA A 57 5.50 6.15 -17.94
CA ALA A 57 5.59 6.51 -16.52
C ALA A 57 5.90 8.00 -16.26
N VAL A 58 6.44 8.71 -17.25
CA VAL A 58 6.93 10.10 -17.08
C VAL A 58 5.81 11.11 -16.82
N ILE A 59 4.62 10.91 -17.38
CA ILE A 59 3.47 11.80 -17.16
C ILE A 59 2.97 11.62 -15.72
N GLY A 60 2.67 10.37 -15.34
CA GLY A 60 2.09 10.09 -14.03
C GLY A 60 3.01 10.43 -12.86
N LEU A 61 4.34 10.43 -13.08
CA LEU A 61 5.27 10.84 -12.04
C LEU A 61 4.92 12.23 -11.53
N SER A 62 4.79 13.24 -12.39
CA SER A 62 4.55 14.64 -11.98
C SER A 62 3.19 14.88 -11.33
N GLU A 63 2.20 14.03 -11.59
CA GLU A 63 0.81 14.18 -11.11
C GLU A 63 0.59 13.70 -9.67
N VAL A 64 1.53 12.93 -9.11
CA VAL A 64 1.49 12.53 -7.70
C VAL A 64 2.41 13.42 -6.87
N GLU A 65 2.15 13.59 -5.58
CA GLU A 65 3.01 14.38 -4.68
C GLU A 65 4.45 13.83 -4.61
N PRO A 66 5.46 14.64 -4.21
CA PRO A 66 6.86 14.20 -4.12
C PRO A 66 7.09 13.33 -2.87
N ASP A 67 6.44 12.16 -2.84
CA ASP A 67 6.70 11.06 -1.93
C ASP A 67 7.39 9.93 -2.70
N ILE A 68 8.50 9.44 -2.16
CA ILE A 68 9.35 8.48 -2.88
C ILE A 68 8.63 7.15 -3.13
N ALA A 69 7.77 6.69 -2.21
CA ALA A 69 7.04 5.45 -2.42
C ALA A 69 6.02 5.62 -3.54
N LEU A 70 5.27 6.73 -3.56
CA LEU A 70 4.32 7.00 -4.64
C LEU A 70 5.01 7.14 -6.01
N ARG A 71 6.11 7.89 -6.07
CA ARG A 71 6.89 8.07 -7.31
C ARG A 71 7.47 6.75 -7.79
N LEU A 72 7.99 5.90 -6.90
CA LEU A 72 8.48 4.57 -7.25
C LEU A 72 7.36 3.64 -7.71
N SER A 73 6.18 3.69 -7.09
CA SER A 73 5.02 2.90 -7.52
C SER A 73 4.62 3.22 -8.95
N ILE A 74 4.61 4.50 -9.34
CA ILE A 74 4.35 4.91 -10.72
C ILE A 74 5.50 4.49 -11.64
N ALA A 75 6.74 4.78 -11.25
CA ALA A 75 7.93 4.50 -12.04
C ALA A 75 8.04 3.00 -12.39
N LEU A 76 7.79 2.13 -11.42
CA LEU A 76 8.00 0.69 -11.52
C LEU A 76 6.76 -0.08 -11.99
N LYS A 77 5.70 0.59 -12.46
CA LYS A 77 4.47 -0.06 -12.96
C LYS A 77 4.76 -1.14 -14.02
N THR A 78 5.76 -0.93 -14.88
CA THR A 78 6.09 -1.84 -15.99
C THR A 78 6.87 -3.10 -15.59
N TYR A 79 7.18 -3.30 -14.30
CA TYR A 79 7.96 -4.44 -13.82
C TYR A 79 7.17 -5.76 -13.73
N GLY A 80 5.87 -5.74 -14.07
CA GLY A 80 5.07 -6.96 -14.19
C GLY A 80 4.73 -7.64 -12.86
N GLY A 81 4.74 -6.89 -11.75
CA GLY A 81 4.20 -7.36 -10.47
C GLY A 81 5.10 -7.06 -9.25
N PRO A 82 4.65 -7.47 -8.04
CA PRO A 82 5.26 -7.08 -6.77
C PRO A 82 6.65 -7.69 -6.54
N GLU A 83 6.90 -8.94 -6.93
CA GLU A 83 8.17 -9.62 -6.65
C GLU A 83 9.37 -9.05 -7.44
N PRO A 84 9.28 -8.80 -8.76
CA PRO A 84 10.34 -8.10 -9.50
C PRO A 84 10.63 -6.70 -8.93
N VAL A 85 9.58 -5.95 -8.56
CA VAL A 85 9.71 -4.62 -7.94
C VAL A 85 10.46 -4.70 -6.62
N LYS A 86 10.06 -5.62 -5.74
CA LYS A 86 10.71 -5.85 -4.44
C LYS A 86 12.19 -6.20 -4.60
N ALA A 87 12.54 -7.05 -5.56
CA ALA A 87 13.92 -7.42 -5.84
C ALA A 87 14.74 -6.20 -6.31
N ALA A 88 14.19 -5.40 -7.23
CA ALA A 88 14.84 -4.18 -7.71
C ALA A 88 15.08 -3.17 -6.58
N LEU A 89 14.08 -2.91 -5.75
CA LEU A 89 14.21 -1.96 -4.63
C LEU A 89 15.21 -2.42 -3.57
N ARG A 90 15.30 -3.74 -3.30
CA ARG A 90 16.31 -4.32 -2.40
C ARG A 90 17.72 -4.19 -2.95
N LYS A 91 17.91 -4.42 -4.25
CA LYS A 91 19.19 -4.19 -4.94
C LYS A 91 19.61 -2.73 -4.81
N LEU A 92 18.65 -1.81 -4.94
CA LEU A 92 18.82 -0.38 -4.71
C LEU A 92 18.89 0.03 -3.24
N LYS A 93 18.86 -0.90 -2.28
CA LYS A 93 19.03 -0.59 -0.84
C LYS A 93 18.00 0.40 -0.27
N TYR A 94 16.80 0.46 -0.84
CA TYR A 94 15.69 1.17 -0.20
C TYR A 94 15.32 0.51 1.14
N ASP A 95 14.81 1.30 2.07
CA ASP A 95 14.40 0.80 3.38
C ASP A 95 13.12 -0.07 3.28
N ASN A 96 12.95 -0.96 4.25
CA ASN A 96 11.83 -1.92 4.24
C ASN A 96 10.45 -1.24 4.29
N LYS A 97 10.33 -0.04 4.88
CA LYS A 97 9.05 0.68 4.94
C LYS A 97 8.68 1.18 3.54
N THR A 98 9.61 1.79 2.83
CA THR A 98 9.41 2.20 1.42
C THR A 98 9.11 1.01 0.54
N ILE A 99 9.88 -0.08 0.64
CA ILE A 99 9.63 -1.32 -0.14
C ILE A 99 8.22 -1.85 0.10
N LYS A 100 7.78 -1.92 1.36
CA LYS A 100 6.43 -2.42 1.70
C LYS A 100 5.35 -1.57 1.04
N ARG A 101 5.44 -0.23 1.17
CA ARG A 101 4.47 0.69 0.55
C ARG A 101 4.39 0.50 -0.96
N VAL A 102 5.54 0.51 -1.65
CA VAL A 102 5.58 0.37 -3.12
C VAL A 102 5.01 -0.98 -3.55
N VAL A 103 5.42 -2.06 -2.91
CA VAL A 103 4.95 -3.42 -3.25
C VAL A 103 3.44 -3.56 -3.04
N THR A 104 2.89 -2.98 -1.96
CA THR A 104 1.44 -2.99 -1.73
C THR A 104 0.66 -2.27 -2.83
N VAL A 105 1.17 -1.14 -3.34
CA VAL A 105 0.54 -0.43 -4.45
C VAL A 105 0.66 -1.21 -5.77
N VAL A 106 1.84 -1.76 -6.06
CA VAL A 106 2.03 -2.54 -7.30
C VAL A 106 1.14 -3.79 -7.31
N ASP A 107 0.98 -4.44 -6.16
CA ASP A 107 0.09 -5.61 -5.99
C ASP A 107 -1.41 -5.27 -6.20
N SER A 108 -1.81 -4.00 -6.20
CA SER A 108 -3.20 -3.60 -6.46
C SER A 108 -3.49 -3.23 -7.91
N TYR A 109 -2.47 -3.09 -8.77
CA TYR A 109 -2.66 -2.57 -10.13
C TYR A 109 -3.61 -3.39 -11.00
N ASP A 110 -3.56 -4.72 -10.88
CA ASP A 110 -4.43 -5.62 -11.65
C ASP A 110 -5.68 -6.05 -10.88
N LYS A 111 -5.90 -5.50 -9.67
CA LYS A 111 -7.04 -5.84 -8.82
C LYS A 111 -8.18 -4.84 -9.02
N ASP A 112 -9.40 -5.34 -8.87
CA ASP A 112 -10.59 -4.50 -8.84
C ASP A 112 -10.59 -3.65 -7.57
N ILE A 113 -11.05 -2.40 -7.71
CA ILE A 113 -11.14 -1.46 -6.60
C ILE A 113 -12.53 -1.59 -5.99
N PRO A 114 -12.65 -1.90 -4.69
CA PRO A 114 -13.93 -2.07 -4.04
C PRO A 114 -14.65 -0.73 -3.99
N THR A 115 -15.93 -0.72 -4.32
CA THR A 115 -16.80 0.46 -4.21
C THR A 115 -17.74 0.39 -3.01
N ASP A 116 -17.89 -0.79 -2.41
CA ASP A 116 -18.67 -1.00 -1.20
C ASP A 116 -17.87 -0.65 0.07
N SER A 117 -18.54 0.00 1.01
CA SER A 117 -17.99 0.44 2.30
C SER A 117 -17.40 -0.72 3.10
N VAL A 118 -18.07 -1.88 3.14
CA VAL A 118 -17.58 -3.04 3.90
C VAL A 118 -16.29 -3.57 3.28
N LEU A 119 -16.26 -3.72 1.96
CA LEU A 119 -15.06 -4.15 1.24
C LEU A 119 -13.89 -3.16 1.37
N ILE A 120 -14.16 -1.86 1.35
CA ILE A 120 -13.15 -0.82 1.60
C ILE A 120 -12.60 -0.95 3.02
N LYS A 121 -13.46 -1.15 4.03
CA LYS A 121 -13.02 -1.39 5.42
C LYS A 121 -12.18 -2.67 5.54
N LYS A 122 -12.52 -3.74 4.82
CA LYS A 122 -11.70 -4.96 4.74
C LYS A 122 -10.33 -4.70 4.11
N TRP A 123 -10.26 -3.90 3.04
CA TRP A 123 -8.98 -3.45 2.47
C TRP A 123 -8.14 -2.65 3.48
N MET A 124 -8.77 -1.74 4.23
CA MET A 124 -8.11 -0.95 5.26
C MET A 124 -7.60 -1.83 6.41
N PHE A 125 -8.36 -2.86 6.79
CA PHE A 125 -7.94 -3.85 7.80
C PHE A 125 -6.71 -4.64 7.34
N GLU A 126 -6.76 -5.21 6.14
CA GLU A 126 -5.73 -6.11 5.61
C GLU A 126 -4.42 -5.36 5.31
N LYS A 127 -4.52 -4.18 4.68
CA LYS A 127 -3.37 -3.45 4.12
C LYS A 127 -2.93 -2.28 4.99
N GLY A 128 -3.83 -1.77 5.83
CA GLY A 128 -3.67 -0.51 6.55
C GLY A 128 -4.22 0.67 5.76
N ALA A 129 -4.84 1.63 6.46
CA ALA A 129 -5.47 2.80 5.85
C ALA A 129 -4.50 3.64 5.01
N ASP A 130 -3.27 3.85 5.46
CA ASP A 130 -2.25 4.63 4.73
C ASP A 130 -1.86 3.96 3.41
N ALA A 131 -1.74 2.62 3.40
CA ALA A 131 -1.42 1.89 2.18
C ALA A 131 -2.58 1.93 1.18
N VAL A 132 -3.83 1.89 1.67
CA VAL A 132 -5.02 2.08 0.83
C VAL A 132 -5.06 3.50 0.26
N MET A 133 -4.65 4.53 1.00
CA MET A 133 -4.50 5.88 0.46
C MET A 133 -3.45 5.94 -0.65
N ASP A 134 -2.29 5.32 -0.45
CA ASP A 134 -1.23 5.26 -1.47
C ASP A 134 -1.73 4.57 -2.76
N ILE A 135 -2.51 3.49 -2.61
CA ILE A 135 -3.21 2.81 -3.72
C ILE A 135 -4.09 3.83 -4.46
N TYR A 136 -5.01 4.52 -3.78
CA TYR A 136 -5.89 5.49 -4.43
C TYR A 136 -5.12 6.58 -5.16
N LYS A 137 -4.09 7.16 -4.55
CA LYS A 137 -3.26 8.21 -5.16
C LYS A 137 -2.62 7.73 -6.46
N CYS A 138 -2.01 6.55 -6.47
CA CYS A 138 -1.38 6.01 -7.68
C CYS A 138 -2.41 5.60 -8.74
N HIS A 139 -3.53 4.98 -8.34
CA HIS A 139 -4.57 4.59 -9.28
C HIS A 139 -5.25 5.79 -9.95
N MET A 140 -5.45 6.90 -9.21
CA MET A 140 -6.07 8.11 -9.75
C MET A 140 -5.24 8.70 -10.90
N VAL A 141 -3.92 8.61 -10.78
CA VAL A 141 -2.99 9.03 -11.83
C VAL A 141 -2.94 8.05 -13.00
N LEU A 142 -3.00 6.74 -12.73
CA LEU A 142 -2.76 5.71 -13.74
C LEU A 142 -4.00 5.28 -14.53
N ARG A 143 -5.20 5.39 -13.95
CA ARG A 143 -6.45 4.87 -14.53
C ARG A 143 -7.70 5.55 -13.95
N GLU A 144 -7.72 6.88 -13.90
CA GLU A 144 -8.86 7.64 -13.39
C GLU A 144 -10.21 7.14 -13.95
N SER A 145 -11.15 6.82 -13.05
CA SER A 145 -12.52 6.41 -13.39
C SER A 145 -13.51 6.94 -12.36
N GLU A 146 -14.81 7.00 -12.70
CA GLU A 146 -15.81 7.47 -11.75
C GLU A 146 -16.01 6.48 -10.59
N GLU A 147 -15.88 5.17 -10.85
CA GLU A 147 -15.89 4.13 -9.82
C GLU A 147 -14.75 4.32 -8.81
N LEU A 148 -13.55 4.62 -9.31
CA LEU A 148 -12.39 4.91 -8.47
C LEU A 148 -12.62 6.16 -7.61
N LYS A 149 -13.16 7.23 -8.19
CA LYS A 149 -13.50 8.44 -7.45
C LYS A 149 -14.57 8.18 -6.39
N ALA A 150 -15.60 7.40 -6.71
CA ALA A 150 -16.65 7.02 -5.77
C ALA A 150 -16.08 6.22 -4.59
N SER A 151 -15.26 5.22 -4.89
CA SER A 151 -14.55 4.41 -3.90
C SER A 151 -13.65 5.26 -2.99
N TYR A 152 -12.89 6.19 -3.56
CA TYR A 152 -12.05 7.12 -2.78
C TYR A 152 -12.89 8.04 -1.87
N ARG A 153 -14.00 8.59 -2.36
CA ARG A 153 -14.92 9.40 -1.53
C ARG A 153 -15.49 8.61 -0.36
N GLU A 154 -15.80 7.33 -0.57
CA GLU A 154 -16.30 6.46 0.49
C GLU A 154 -15.20 6.13 1.52
N TYR A 155 -13.97 5.87 1.08
CA TYR A 155 -12.80 5.76 1.96
C TYR A 155 -12.60 7.02 2.83
N GLU A 156 -12.68 8.22 2.24
CA GLU A 156 -12.57 9.47 3.00
C GLU A 156 -13.73 9.65 3.99
N ARG A 157 -14.95 9.21 3.63
CA ARG A 157 -16.11 9.22 4.51
C ARG A 157 -15.90 8.28 5.71
N ILE A 158 -15.46 7.05 5.49
CA ILE A 158 -15.12 6.07 6.54
C ILE A 158 -14.15 6.67 7.56
N LEU A 159 -13.08 7.31 7.07
CA LEU A 159 -12.09 7.97 7.93
C LEU A 159 -12.66 9.15 8.72
N ARG A 160 -13.41 10.03 8.05
CA ARG A 160 -14.04 11.21 8.66
C ARG A 160 -15.05 10.82 9.75
N ASP A 161 -15.88 9.81 9.46
CA ASP A 161 -16.94 9.33 10.36
C ASP A 161 -16.38 8.39 11.43
N LYS A 162 -15.08 8.08 11.38
CA LYS A 162 -14.37 7.15 12.27
C LYS A 162 -15.04 5.78 12.32
N GLU A 163 -15.51 5.30 11.17
CA GLU A 163 -16.10 3.98 11.11
C GLU A 163 -15.04 2.90 11.44
N PRO A 164 -15.42 1.88 12.21
CA PRO A 164 -14.52 0.82 12.64
C PRO A 164 -14.06 -0.06 11.46
N TYR A 165 -12.74 -0.16 11.27
CA TYR A 165 -12.11 -1.03 10.28
C TYR A 165 -10.89 -1.78 10.82
N SER A 166 -10.59 -1.69 12.11
CA SER A 166 -9.46 -2.39 12.73
C SER A 166 -9.79 -2.86 14.13
N LEU A 167 -9.07 -3.89 14.59
CA LEU A 167 -9.28 -4.46 15.93
C LEU A 167 -9.12 -3.43 17.05
N SER A 168 -8.22 -2.45 16.88
CA SER A 168 -8.01 -1.38 17.87
C SER A 168 -9.15 -0.38 17.95
N MET A 169 -10.09 -0.40 17.01
CA MET A 169 -11.29 0.43 17.02
C MET A 169 -12.47 -0.24 17.73
N LEU A 170 -12.35 -1.54 18.06
CA LEU A 170 -13.38 -2.20 18.86
C LEU A 170 -13.35 -1.69 20.30
N PRO A 171 -14.51 -1.46 20.94
CA PRO A 171 -14.62 -1.07 22.35
C PRO A 171 -14.36 -2.22 23.34
N ILE A 172 -13.95 -3.38 22.82
CA ILE A 172 -13.57 -4.57 23.57
C ILE A 172 -12.22 -5.09 23.07
N CYS A 173 -11.53 -5.82 23.92
CA CYS A 173 -10.25 -6.44 23.61
C CYS A 173 -10.25 -7.92 24.05
N GLY A 174 -9.16 -8.63 23.76
CA GLY A 174 -9.06 -10.05 24.13
C GLY A 174 -9.19 -10.31 25.63
N LYS A 175 -8.82 -9.34 26.48
CA LYS A 175 -9.01 -9.45 27.93
C LYS A 175 -10.50 -9.51 28.30
N ASP A 176 -11.33 -8.72 27.64
CA ASP A 176 -12.77 -8.73 27.91
C ASP A 176 -13.38 -10.10 27.59
N LEU A 177 -12.96 -10.72 26.49
CA LEU A 177 -13.39 -12.07 26.12
C LEU A 177 -12.88 -13.14 27.10
N MET A 178 -11.62 -13.02 27.57
CA MET A 178 -11.08 -13.92 28.59
C MET A 178 -11.87 -13.84 29.90
N ASP A 179 -12.20 -12.62 30.34
CA ASP A 179 -12.98 -12.39 31.56
C ASP A 179 -14.42 -12.94 31.44
N MET A 180 -14.92 -13.15 30.23
CA MET A 180 -16.20 -13.82 29.96
C MET A 180 -16.13 -15.36 29.92
N GLY A 181 -14.92 -15.93 29.96
CA GLY A 181 -14.70 -17.37 29.91
C GLY A 181 -14.35 -17.93 28.52
N TYR A 182 -13.95 -17.10 27.56
CA TYR A 182 -13.37 -17.62 26.30
C TYR A 182 -12.06 -18.37 26.58
N PRO A 183 -11.83 -19.54 25.96
CA PRO A 183 -10.58 -20.28 26.13
C PRO A 183 -9.41 -19.49 25.54
N HIS A 184 -8.28 -19.50 26.25
CA HIS A 184 -7.07 -18.82 25.82
C HIS A 184 -6.58 -19.33 24.45
N GLY A 185 -6.00 -18.42 23.67
CA GLY A 185 -5.34 -18.75 22.40
C GLY A 185 -6.12 -18.27 21.19
N LYS A 186 -6.01 -19.01 20.08
CA LYS A 186 -6.43 -18.58 18.74
C LYS A 186 -7.91 -18.14 18.68
N ARG A 187 -8.79 -18.80 19.45
CA ARG A 187 -10.24 -18.51 19.47
C ARG A 187 -10.57 -17.06 19.83
N ILE A 188 -9.78 -16.41 20.70
CA ILE A 188 -10.00 -15.00 21.06
C ILE A 188 -9.75 -14.10 19.85
N GLY A 189 -8.68 -14.37 19.10
CA GLY A 189 -8.36 -13.62 17.89
C GLY A 189 -9.45 -13.82 16.83
N ASP A 190 -9.86 -15.06 16.61
CA ASP A 190 -10.90 -15.41 15.63
C ASP A 190 -12.24 -14.74 15.99
N GLU A 191 -12.62 -14.71 17.27
CA GLU A 191 -13.83 -14.01 17.73
C GLU A 191 -13.73 -12.49 17.52
N LEU A 192 -12.61 -11.86 17.89
CA LEU A 192 -12.43 -10.42 17.67
C LEU A 192 -12.48 -10.05 16.19
N LEU A 193 -11.98 -10.93 15.31
CA LEU A 193 -12.10 -10.76 13.86
C LEU A 193 -13.56 -10.87 13.41
N HIS A 194 -14.30 -11.87 13.90
CA HIS A 194 -15.72 -12.02 13.59
C HIS A 194 -16.54 -10.79 14.04
N LEU A 195 -16.31 -10.30 15.25
CA LEU A 195 -16.98 -9.10 15.77
C LEU A 195 -16.62 -7.87 14.94
N LEU A 196 -15.36 -7.75 14.49
CA LEU A 196 -14.96 -6.68 13.58
C LEU A 196 -15.70 -6.76 12.25
N GLU A 197 -15.89 -7.95 11.68
CA GLU A 197 -16.63 -8.13 10.43
C GLU A 197 -18.10 -7.68 10.57
N LEU A 198 -18.78 -8.07 11.65
CA LEU A 198 -20.15 -7.62 11.94
C LEU A 198 -20.24 -6.09 12.05
N VAL A 199 -19.26 -5.50 12.74
CA VAL A 199 -19.17 -4.05 12.94
C VAL A 199 -18.82 -3.29 11.66
N MET A 200 -18.10 -3.92 10.72
CA MET A 200 -17.90 -3.35 9.38
C MET A 200 -19.19 -3.34 8.57
N GLU A 201 -20.09 -4.31 8.76
CA GLU A 201 -21.40 -4.35 8.10
C GLU A 201 -22.39 -3.38 8.74
N ASP A 202 -22.43 -3.32 10.07
CA ASP A 202 -23.27 -2.40 10.84
C ASP A 202 -22.45 -1.71 11.95
N LYS A 203 -22.12 -0.44 11.70
CA LYS A 203 -21.31 0.37 12.62
C LYS A 203 -21.99 0.66 13.95
N ASP A 204 -23.33 0.58 14.02
CA ASP A 204 -24.08 0.88 15.24
C ASP A 204 -23.90 -0.23 16.29
N LEU A 205 -23.43 -1.41 15.86
CA LEU A 205 -22.99 -2.50 16.74
C LEU A 205 -21.70 -2.19 17.50
N CYS A 206 -20.94 -1.15 17.10
CA CYS A 206 -19.65 -0.79 17.69
C CYS A 206 -19.78 -0.11 19.07
N ASN A 207 -20.42 -0.79 20.01
CA ASN A 207 -20.49 -0.41 21.40
C ASN A 207 -20.24 -1.64 22.27
N ARG A 208 -19.77 -1.40 23.50
CA ARG A 208 -19.31 -2.47 24.38
C ARG A 208 -20.42 -3.47 24.69
N ASP A 209 -21.62 -3.00 25.03
CA ASP A 209 -22.72 -3.88 25.46
C ASP A 209 -23.21 -4.78 24.32
N SER A 210 -23.37 -4.24 23.11
CA SER A 210 -23.75 -5.01 21.92
C SER A 210 -22.72 -6.10 21.59
N LEU A 211 -21.43 -5.77 21.53
CA LEU A 211 -20.40 -6.76 21.19
C LEU A 211 -20.23 -7.83 22.26
N MET A 212 -20.31 -7.45 23.54
CA MET A 212 -20.27 -8.43 24.64
C MET A 212 -21.48 -9.36 24.59
N ALA A 213 -22.68 -8.87 24.22
CA ALA A 213 -23.86 -9.71 24.06
C ALA A 213 -23.72 -10.68 22.88
N ILE A 214 -23.24 -10.21 21.73
CA ILE A 214 -22.99 -11.05 20.54
C ILE A 214 -21.98 -12.15 20.86
N ALA A 215 -20.85 -11.79 21.48
CA ALA A 215 -19.82 -12.76 21.89
C ALA A 215 -20.41 -13.83 22.82
N ARG A 216 -21.22 -13.45 23.83
CA ARG A 216 -21.88 -14.45 24.72
C ARG A 216 -22.76 -15.43 23.96
N MET A 217 -23.48 -14.97 22.94
CA MET A 217 -24.33 -15.85 22.13
C MET A 217 -23.53 -16.80 21.24
N GLY A 218 -22.34 -16.37 20.78
CA GLY A 218 -21.41 -17.18 19.99
C GLY A 218 -20.65 -18.25 20.79
N MET A 219 -20.66 -18.17 22.13
CA MET A 219 -20.07 -19.19 23.00
C MET A 219 -20.88 -20.50 22.94
N ASN A 220 -20.56 -21.37 21.99
CA ASN A 220 -21.06 -22.75 21.99
C ASN A 220 -20.52 -23.50 23.23
N PRO A 221 -21.38 -24.03 24.13
CA PRO A 221 -20.93 -24.76 25.32
C PRO A 221 -20.22 -26.10 25.01
N ASN A 222 -20.23 -26.55 23.75
CA ASN A 222 -19.85 -27.91 23.34
C ASN A 222 -18.53 -27.99 22.56
N GLU A 223 -17.72 -26.92 22.51
CA GLU A 223 -16.42 -26.91 21.82
C GLU A 223 -15.24 -26.72 22.80
N ASN A 224 -15.20 -27.57 23.83
CA ASN A 224 -14.02 -27.80 24.67
C ASN A 224 -13.32 -29.09 24.26
#